data_AF-A0A2R6DFN7-F1
#
_entry.id   AF-A0A2R6DFN7-F1
#
_cell.length_a   1.000
_cell.length_b   1.000
_cell.length_c   1.000
_cell.angle_alpha   90.00
_cell.angle_beta   90.00
_cell.angle_gamma   90.00
#
_symmetry.space_group_name_H-M   'P 1'
#
loop_
_entity.id
_entity.type
_entity.pdbx_description
1 polymer ?
#
loop_
_entity_poly.entity_id
_entity_poly.type
_entity_poly.pdbx_seq_one_letter_code
_entity_poly.pdbx_strand_id
1 'polypeptide(L)'
;PLWLRYINYIGDVSPIWLSTVDSFPYVVPEFGVDLGRSLKYGAPVSQKIMERLPVTLLLMGSAFTFAIVTAVPLGVISAYRRNKPTDHVSRVVALVGVSTPSFWIGLLLIIVFAFYLGWFPASNLVLPWASPESVDGASTQWDVFTTAIHHLIMPTIALGTLQMAAITRIERSAMLEQLSQEYVQLARAYGVSDRKILRKHAFRPAQLPVITIVGLQLTAAIGGAVLTETVFEINGMGRLIIQGIQALDYPLIMGTTIVFGLVFVIGVIITDISYAYVDPRVSYGEQET
;
A
#
# COMPACT_ATOMS: atom_id res chain seq x y z
N PRO A 1 12.57 -16.22 38.24
CA PRO A 1 11.47 -16.81 37.43
C PRO A 1 11.93 -17.10 36.00
N LEU A 2 11.45 -18.18 35.37
CA LEU A 2 11.83 -18.54 33.99
C LEU A 2 11.52 -17.42 32.99
N TRP A 3 10.44 -16.67 33.19
CA TRP A 3 10.07 -15.53 32.36
C TRP A 3 11.08 -14.36 32.45
N LEU A 4 11.70 -14.12 33.62
CA LEU A 4 12.78 -13.12 33.79
C LEU A 4 14.07 -13.55 33.08
N ARG A 5 14.40 -14.84 33.06
CA ARG A 5 15.53 -15.35 32.25
C ARG A 5 15.24 -15.30 30.76
N TYR A 6 13.99 -15.47 30.35
CA TYR A 6 13.56 -15.35 28.96
C TYR A 6 13.61 -13.89 28.49
N ILE A 7 13.20 -12.94 29.34
CA ILE A 7 13.35 -11.50 29.07
C ILE A 7 14.82 -11.08 29.03
N ASN A 8 15.66 -11.57 29.94
CA ASN A 8 17.09 -11.26 29.92
C ASN A 8 17.82 -11.93 28.75
N TYR A 9 17.45 -13.16 28.38
CA TYR A 9 17.96 -13.80 27.17
C TYR A 9 17.48 -13.09 25.90
N ILE A 10 16.22 -12.62 25.87
CA ILE A 10 15.77 -11.73 24.82
C ILE A 10 16.57 -10.43 24.88
N GLY A 11 16.83 -9.81 26.02
CA GLY A 11 17.65 -8.59 26.12
C GLY A 11 19.11 -8.77 25.67
N ASP A 12 19.75 -9.88 26.05
CA ASP A 12 21.15 -10.21 25.71
C ASP A 12 21.33 -10.63 24.24
N VAL A 13 20.26 -11.12 23.59
CA VAL A 13 20.26 -11.64 22.22
C VAL A 13 19.44 -10.73 21.26
N SER A 14 18.72 -9.74 21.80
CA SER A 14 17.93 -8.76 21.07
C SER A 14 18.83 -7.62 20.60
N PRO A 15 18.89 -7.34 19.29
CA PRO A 15 19.54 -6.15 18.77
C PRO A 15 18.68 -4.90 18.89
N ILE A 16 17.47 -5.00 19.45
CA ILE A 16 16.78 -3.83 20.00
C ILE A 16 17.54 -3.50 21.28
N TRP A 17 18.43 -2.52 21.23
CA TRP A 17 18.93 -1.87 22.43
C TRP A 17 17.78 -1.08 23.05
N LEU A 18 16.87 -1.78 23.72
CA LEU A 18 16.23 -1.19 24.87
C LEU A 18 17.38 -0.98 25.84
N SER A 19 17.89 0.25 25.95
CA SER A 19 18.81 0.62 27.01
C SER A 19 18.04 0.52 28.33
N THR A 20 17.78 -0.71 28.80
CA THR A 20 17.36 -0.96 30.16
C THR A 20 18.60 -0.71 31.01
N VAL A 21 18.72 0.56 31.39
CA VAL A 21 19.00 1.02 32.75
C VAL A 21 19.76 -0.01 33.58
N ASP A 22 21.10 0.06 33.56
CA ASP A 22 21.95 -0.27 34.73
C ASP A 22 23.44 0.01 34.46
N SER A 23 23.75 1.09 33.75
CA SER A 23 25.12 1.61 33.69
C SER A 23 25.09 3.13 33.52
N PHE A 24 25.33 3.83 34.64
CA PHE A 24 25.72 5.25 34.77
C PHE A 24 24.64 6.29 35.18
N PRO A 25 24.91 7.06 36.26
CA PRO A 25 23.98 8.01 36.90
C PRO A 25 23.90 9.40 36.22
N TYR A 26 24.30 9.52 34.96
CA TYR A 26 24.21 10.76 34.17
C TYR A 26 23.24 10.56 33.01
N VAL A 27 21.97 10.37 33.37
CA VAL A 27 20.88 10.20 32.41
C VAL A 27 20.60 11.53 31.72
N VAL A 28 20.94 11.62 30.42
CA VAL A 28 20.09 12.33 29.48
C VAL A 28 19.22 11.25 28.81
N PRO A 29 17.90 11.28 28.95
CA PRO A 29 17.03 10.30 28.32
C PRO A 29 16.90 10.67 26.84
N GLU A 30 17.78 10.15 25.98
CA GLU A 30 17.45 10.09 24.56
C GLU A 30 16.41 9.00 24.38
N PHE A 31 15.14 9.39 24.20
CA PHE A 31 14.12 8.54 23.61
C PHE A 31 14.54 8.20 22.18
N GLY A 32 15.50 7.29 22.03
CA GLY A 32 16.01 6.78 20.78
C GLY A 32 15.94 5.27 20.79
N VAL A 33 15.18 4.67 19.87
CA VAL A 33 15.30 3.24 19.59
C VAL A 33 16.57 3.07 18.78
N ASP A 34 17.67 2.63 19.40
CA ASP A 34 18.88 2.26 18.66
C ASP A 34 18.69 0.87 18.03
N LEU A 35 18.47 0.89 16.71
CA LEU A 35 18.32 -0.30 15.88
C LEU A 35 19.67 -0.97 15.54
N GLY A 36 20.76 -0.46 16.11
CA GLY A 36 22.12 -0.93 15.91
C GLY A 36 22.71 -0.50 14.56
N ARG A 37 23.83 -1.12 14.23
CA ARG A 37 24.56 -0.90 12.97
C ARG A 37 24.41 -2.10 12.06
N SER A 38 24.19 -1.84 10.78
CA SER A 38 24.18 -2.86 9.74
C SER A 38 25.58 -3.44 9.58
N LEU A 39 25.67 -4.76 9.61
CA LEU A 39 26.92 -5.50 9.38
C LEU A 39 27.39 -5.38 7.93
N LYS A 40 26.44 -5.30 6.98
CA LYS A 40 26.73 -5.18 5.55
C LYS A 40 27.17 -3.76 5.16
N TYR A 41 26.47 -2.74 5.66
CA TYR A 41 26.68 -1.35 5.25
C TYR A 41 27.65 -0.59 6.15
N GLY A 42 27.97 -1.12 7.34
CA GLY A 42 28.78 -0.42 8.33
C GLY A 42 28.15 0.88 8.85
N ALA A 43 26.85 1.09 8.62
CA ALA A 43 26.11 2.31 8.93
C ALA A 43 24.93 2.04 9.88
N PRO A 44 24.42 3.06 10.60
CA PRO A 44 23.23 2.90 11.44
C PRO A 44 22.03 2.34 10.67
N VAL A 45 21.32 1.38 11.24
CA VAL A 45 20.13 0.75 10.63
C VAL A 45 19.01 1.78 10.43
N SER A 46 18.82 2.69 11.40
CA SER A 46 17.84 3.78 11.32
C SER A 46 18.04 4.67 10.10
N GLN A 47 19.30 4.99 9.77
CA GLN A 47 19.65 5.77 8.58
C GLN A 47 19.24 5.01 7.30
N LYS A 48 19.58 3.72 7.20
CA LYS A 48 19.23 2.91 6.03
C LYS A 48 17.72 2.72 5.86
N ILE A 49 16.99 2.64 6.97
CA ILE A 49 15.53 2.61 6.92
C ILE A 49 14.98 3.95 6.43
N MET A 50 15.45 5.08 6.96
CA MET A 50 14.95 6.41 6.58
C MET A 50 15.22 6.74 5.10
N GLU A 51 16.32 6.23 4.53
CA GLU A 51 16.63 6.33 3.10
C GLU A 51 15.63 5.53 2.21
N ARG A 52 15.04 4.45 2.74
CA ARG A 52 14.29 3.45 1.95
C ARG A 52 12.78 3.49 2.19
N LEU A 53 12.35 3.90 3.37
CA LEU A 53 10.95 3.95 3.78
C LEU A 53 10.08 4.86 2.89
N PRO A 54 10.50 6.11 2.56
CA PRO A 54 9.71 6.99 1.69
C PRO A 54 9.47 6.39 0.30
N VAL A 55 10.43 5.61 -0.21
CA VAL A 55 10.36 4.96 -1.52
C VAL A 55 9.25 3.91 -1.55
N THR A 56 9.21 3.03 -0.55
CA THR A 56 8.16 2.01 -0.42
C THR A 56 6.80 2.64 -0.19
N LEU A 57 6.72 3.67 0.66
CA LEU A 57 5.45 4.38 0.90
C LEU A 57 4.93 5.09 -0.36
N LEU A 58 5.81 5.69 -1.17
CA LEU A 58 5.44 6.29 -2.45
C LEU A 58 4.88 5.24 -3.42
N LEU A 59 5.57 4.10 -3.55
CA LEU A 59 5.12 3.00 -4.42
C LEU A 59 3.79 2.40 -3.97
N MET A 60 3.61 2.19 -2.66
CA MET A 60 2.34 1.71 -2.12
C MET A 60 1.24 2.74 -2.35
N GLY A 61 1.49 4.01 -2.01
CA GLY A 61 0.52 5.09 -2.19
C GLY A 61 0.10 5.27 -3.65
N SER A 62 1.04 5.22 -4.59
CA SER A 62 0.74 5.29 -6.02
C SER A 62 -0.06 4.09 -6.49
N ALA A 63 0.30 2.87 -6.08
CA ALA A 63 -0.42 1.63 -6.42
C ALA A 63 -1.86 1.65 -5.92
N PHE A 64 -2.11 2.12 -4.69
CA PHE A 64 -3.46 2.26 -4.15
C PHE A 64 -4.26 3.36 -4.83
N THR A 65 -3.62 4.49 -5.14
CA THR A 65 -4.27 5.57 -5.88
C THR A 65 -4.72 5.07 -7.25
N PHE A 66 -3.83 4.40 -7.98
CA PHE A 66 -4.18 3.73 -9.24
C PHE A 66 -5.32 2.74 -9.06
N ALA A 67 -5.24 1.88 -8.05
CA ALA A 67 -6.23 0.85 -7.80
C ALA A 67 -7.61 1.44 -7.51
N ILE A 68 -7.73 2.46 -6.67
CA ILE A 68 -9.02 3.09 -6.32
C ILE A 68 -9.59 3.85 -7.52
N VAL A 69 -8.76 4.67 -8.19
CA VAL A 69 -9.17 5.49 -9.35
C VAL A 69 -9.70 4.63 -10.49
N THR A 70 -9.16 3.42 -10.67
CA THR A 70 -9.61 2.50 -11.71
C THR A 70 -10.72 1.56 -11.24
N ALA A 71 -10.60 0.98 -10.04
CA ALA A 71 -11.52 -0.03 -9.53
C ALA A 71 -12.91 0.51 -9.21
N VAL A 72 -13.01 1.71 -8.62
CA VAL A 72 -14.31 2.27 -8.22
C VAL A 72 -15.19 2.52 -9.45
N PRO A 73 -14.72 3.22 -10.52
CA PRO A 73 -15.49 3.34 -11.75
C PRO A 73 -15.82 1.99 -12.40
N LEU A 74 -14.86 1.06 -12.46
CA LEU A 74 -15.09 -0.26 -13.05
C LEU A 74 -16.15 -1.06 -12.28
N GLY A 75 -16.13 -1.01 -10.95
CA GLY A 75 -17.09 -1.69 -10.08
C GLY A 75 -18.50 -1.10 -10.22
N VAL A 76 -18.62 0.22 -10.22
CA VAL A 76 -19.90 0.92 -10.44
C VAL A 76 -20.48 0.62 -11.83
N ILE A 77 -19.66 0.69 -12.88
CA ILE A 77 -20.09 0.41 -14.26
C ILE A 77 -20.52 -1.05 -14.42
N SER A 78 -19.75 -1.98 -13.86
CA SER A 78 -20.05 -3.42 -13.89
C SER A 78 -21.34 -3.76 -13.13
N ALA A 79 -21.61 -3.11 -11.98
CA ALA A 79 -22.86 -3.27 -11.25
C ALA A 79 -24.07 -2.71 -12.03
N TYR A 80 -23.93 -1.52 -12.63
CA TYR A 80 -25.00 -0.91 -13.41
C TYR A 80 -25.33 -1.68 -14.70
N ARG A 81 -24.30 -2.20 -15.38
CA ARG A 81 -24.42 -2.98 -16.62
C ARG A 81 -24.34 -4.48 -16.38
N ARG A 82 -24.92 -4.97 -15.27
CA ARG A 82 -24.93 -6.38 -14.90
C ARG A 82 -25.39 -7.26 -16.08
N ASN A 83 -24.67 -8.35 -16.33
CA ASN A 83 -24.94 -9.33 -17.39
C ASN A 83 -24.82 -8.80 -18.84
N LYS A 84 -24.13 -7.67 -19.06
CA LYS A 84 -23.73 -7.22 -20.41
C LYS A 84 -22.32 -7.70 -20.75
N PRO A 85 -21.92 -7.81 -22.02
CA PRO A 85 -20.56 -8.23 -22.41
C PRO A 85 -19.44 -7.40 -21.74
N THR A 86 -19.69 -6.12 -21.43
CA THR A 86 -18.76 -5.29 -20.65
C THR A 86 -18.51 -5.81 -19.23
N ASP A 87 -19.51 -6.43 -18.58
CA ASP A 87 -19.39 -7.07 -17.25
C ASP A 87 -18.54 -8.36 -17.33
N HIS A 88 -18.69 -9.12 -18.43
CA HIS A 88 -17.89 -10.34 -18.65
C HIS A 88 -16.41 -10.01 -18.88
N VAL A 89 -16.10 -9.00 -19.70
CA VAL A 89 -14.71 -8.57 -19.93
C VAL A 89 -14.07 -8.08 -18.62
N SER A 90 -14.76 -7.24 -17.83
CA SER A 90 -14.22 -6.78 -16.55
C SER A 90 -13.96 -7.92 -15.57
N ARG A 91 -14.80 -8.96 -15.57
CA ARG A 91 -14.62 -10.15 -14.72
C ARG A 91 -13.44 -10.99 -15.15
N VAL A 92 -13.24 -11.20 -16.46
CA VAL A 92 -12.08 -11.95 -16.98
C VAL A 92 -10.79 -11.21 -16.67
N VAL A 93 -10.73 -9.89 -16.91
CA VAL A 93 -9.56 -9.06 -16.59
C VAL A 93 -9.25 -9.10 -15.10
N ALA A 94 -10.27 -8.96 -14.23
CA ALA A 94 -10.08 -9.06 -12.79
C ALA A 94 -9.62 -10.45 -12.36
N LEU A 95 -10.13 -11.52 -12.98
CA LEU A 95 -9.75 -12.89 -12.66
C LEU A 95 -8.29 -13.16 -13.04
N VAL A 96 -7.88 -12.76 -14.23
CA VAL A 96 -6.47 -12.82 -14.66
C VAL A 96 -5.59 -12.01 -13.70
N GLY A 97 -6.00 -10.79 -13.33
CA GLY A 97 -5.24 -9.96 -12.40
C GLY A 97 -5.04 -10.56 -11.00
N VAL A 98 -6.06 -11.27 -10.47
CA VAL A 98 -5.95 -11.95 -9.16
C VAL A 98 -5.14 -13.25 -9.25
N SER A 99 -5.28 -14.00 -10.34
CA SER A 99 -4.57 -15.27 -10.54
C SER A 99 -3.12 -15.10 -10.96
N THR A 100 -2.72 -13.90 -11.37
CA THR A 100 -1.37 -13.60 -11.82
C THR A 100 -0.57 -12.94 -10.69
N PRO A 101 0.60 -13.47 -10.31
CA PRO A 101 1.46 -12.80 -9.34
C PRO A 101 1.87 -11.40 -9.81
N SER A 102 1.90 -10.42 -8.90
CA SER A 102 2.24 -9.02 -9.20
C SER A 102 3.62 -8.88 -9.87
N PHE A 103 4.60 -9.68 -9.44
CA PHE A 103 5.94 -9.68 -10.03
C PHE A 103 5.92 -10.10 -11.51
N TRP A 104 5.05 -11.04 -11.89
CA TRP A 104 4.95 -11.52 -13.26
C TRP A 104 4.32 -10.46 -14.16
N ILE A 105 3.30 -9.75 -13.66
CA ILE A 105 2.76 -8.56 -14.33
C ILE A 105 3.88 -7.53 -14.53
N GLY A 106 4.69 -7.27 -13.50
CA GLY A 106 5.85 -6.39 -13.58
C GLY A 106 6.83 -6.80 -14.68
N LEU A 107 7.20 -8.08 -14.74
CA LEU A 107 8.09 -8.62 -15.79
C LEU A 107 7.50 -8.45 -17.19
N LEU A 108 6.21 -8.73 -17.39
CA LEU A 108 5.57 -8.49 -18.68
C LEU A 108 5.55 -7.01 -19.06
N LEU A 109 5.29 -6.12 -18.11
CA LEU A 109 5.32 -4.68 -18.35
C LEU A 109 6.71 -4.23 -18.79
N ILE A 110 7.77 -4.73 -18.15
CA ILE A 110 9.15 -4.46 -18.57
C ILE A 110 9.39 -4.97 -19.99
N ILE A 111 9.03 -6.22 -20.30
CA ILE A 111 9.26 -6.80 -21.63
C ILE A 111 8.54 -5.98 -22.71
N VAL A 112 7.26 -5.67 -22.52
CA VAL A 112 6.46 -5.01 -23.55
C VAL A 112 6.81 -3.52 -23.63
N PHE A 113 6.74 -2.81 -22.50
CA PHE A 113 6.82 -1.36 -22.50
C PHE A 113 8.23 -0.81 -22.38
N ALA A 114 9.15 -1.51 -21.71
CA ALA A 114 10.53 -1.05 -21.62
C ALA A 114 11.39 -1.61 -22.76
N PHE A 115 11.31 -2.92 -23.02
CA PHE A 115 12.19 -3.57 -23.98
C PHE A 115 11.71 -3.44 -25.44
N TYR A 116 10.45 -3.80 -25.74
CA TYR A 116 9.95 -3.74 -27.12
C TYR A 116 9.52 -2.34 -27.57
N LEU A 117 8.79 -1.61 -26.72
CA LEU A 117 8.25 -0.30 -27.07
C LEU A 117 9.17 0.87 -26.71
N GLY A 118 10.05 0.70 -25.72
CA GLY A 118 10.91 1.78 -25.21
C GLY A 118 10.13 2.95 -24.59
N TRP A 119 8.89 2.71 -24.13
CA TRP A 119 8.03 3.74 -23.57
C TRP A 119 8.40 4.10 -22.14
N PHE A 120 8.80 3.13 -21.31
CA PHE A 120 9.07 3.34 -19.88
C PHE A 120 10.41 2.70 -19.47
N PRO A 121 11.09 3.21 -18.42
CA PRO A 121 12.35 2.67 -17.92
C PRO A 121 12.13 1.34 -17.19
N ALA A 122 13.01 0.36 -17.43
CA ALA A 122 12.87 -0.98 -16.87
C ALA A 122 13.18 -1.09 -15.37
N SER A 123 14.08 -0.24 -14.85
CA SER A 123 14.58 -0.35 -13.49
C SER A 123 14.92 1.00 -12.86
N ASN A 124 15.13 0.96 -11.54
CA ASN A 124 15.32 2.10 -10.66
C ASN A 124 14.11 3.05 -10.60
N LEU A 125 14.13 3.93 -9.59
CA LEU A 125 13.06 4.88 -9.37
C LEU A 125 13.64 6.26 -9.10
N VAL A 126 13.23 7.25 -9.88
CA VAL A 126 13.48 8.66 -9.61
C VAL A 126 12.40 9.16 -8.63
N LEU A 127 12.83 9.76 -7.52
CA LEU A 127 11.91 10.30 -6.52
C LEU A 127 11.39 11.67 -6.95
N PRO A 128 10.10 11.98 -6.75
CA PRO A 128 9.53 13.29 -7.11
C PRO A 128 10.18 14.48 -6.41
N TRP A 129 10.84 14.25 -5.28
CA TRP A 129 11.54 15.24 -4.46
C TRP A 129 13.07 15.14 -4.59
N ALA A 130 13.57 14.42 -5.60
CA ALA A 130 15.01 14.38 -5.87
C ALA A 130 15.52 15.75 -6.32
N SER A 131 16.79 16.06 -6.02
CA SER A 131 17.43 17.26 -6.54
C SER A 131 17.60 17.14 -8.06
N PRO A 132 17.38 18.20 -8.86
CA PRO A 132 17.52 18.14 -10.32
C PRO A 132 18.93 17.69 -10.75
N GLU A 133 19.96 18.06 -9.98
CA GLU A 133 21.36 17.65 -10.18
C GLU A 133 21.58 16.13 -10.09
N SER A 134 20.68 15.40 -9.43
CA SER A 134 20.77 13.93 -9.28
C SER A 134 20.07 13.15 -10.39
N VAL A 135 19.40 13.85 -11.32
CA VAL A 135 18.57 13.24 -12.37
C VAL A 135 19.12 13.66 -13.73
N ASP A 136 19.56 12.66 -14.51
CA ASP A 136 20.09 12.89 -15.84
C ASP A 136 19.05 13.57 -16.75
N GLY A 137 19.41 14.76 -17.26
CA GLY A 137 18.56 15.53 -18.17
C GLY A 137 17.52 16.43 -17.50
N ALA A 138 17.45 16.51 -16.17
CA ALA A 138 16.55 17.41 -15.47
C ALA A 138 17.19 18.78 -15.23
N SER A 139 16.55 19.84 -15.75
CA SER A 139 16.97 21.23 -15.50
C SER A 139 16.12 21.91 -14.43
N THR A 140 14.87 21.46 -14.29
CA THR A 140 13.90 21.99 -13.34
C THR A 140 13.29 20.89 -12.48
N GLN A 141 12.69 21.28 -11.35
CA GLN A 141 11.92 20.36 -10.49
C GLN A 141 10.72 19.75 -11.23
N TRP A 142 10.18 20.44 -12.22
CA TRP A 142 9.11 19.90 -13.06
C TRP A 142 9.59 18.73 -13.92
N ASP A 143 10.81 18.81 -14.47
CA ASP A 143 11.42 17.71 -15.23
C ASP A 143 11.65 16.47 -14.34
N VAL A 144 12.05 16.69 -13.08
CA VAL A 144 12.18 15.62 -12.07
C VAL A 144 10.82 14.97 -11.82
N PHE A 145 9.77 15.76 -11.61
CA PHE A 145 8.43 15.25 -11.35
C PHE A 145 7.88 14.42 -12.52
N THR A 146 8.02 14.90 -13.76
CA THR A 146 7.58 14.16 -14.94
C THR A 146 8.36 12.87 -15.10
N THR A 147 9.67 12.91 -14.87
CA THR A 147 10.54 11.73 -14.91
C THR A 147 10.15 10.73 -13.82
N ALA A 148 9.85 11.19 -12.62
CA ALA A 148 9.41 10.35 -11.50
C ALA A 148 8.09 9.63 -11.82
N ILE A 149 7.09 10.33 -12.37
CA ILE A 149 5.84 9.70 -12.83
C ILE A 149 6.14 8.63 -13.88
N HIS A 150 6.99 8.96 -14.84
CA HIS A 150 7.36 8.07 -15.93
C HIS A 150 8.02 6.77 -15.42
N HIS A 151 8.84 6.84 -14.38
CA HIS A 151 9.40 5.67 -13.69
C HIS A 151 8.39 4.94 -12.81
N LEU A 152 7.40 5.64 -12.25
CA LEU A 152 6.39 5.06 -11.35
C LEU A 152 5.32 4.25 -12.07
N ILE A 153 5.00 4.54 -13.34
CA ILE A 153 3.83 3.96 -14.03
C ILE A 153 3.86 2.42 -14.02
N MET A 154 4.95 1.78 -14.46
CA MET A 154 4.99 0.31 -14.52
C MET A 154 4.96 -0.36 -13.14
N PRO A 155 5.79 0.05 -12.16
CA PRO A 155 5.70 -0.49 -10.80
C PRO A 155 4.32 -0.28 -10.16
N THR A 156 3.72 0.88 -10.39
CA THR A 156 2.38 1.23 -9.87
C THR A 156 1.30 0.33 -10.43
N ILE A 157 1.33 0.06 -11.74
CA ILE A 157 0.38 -0.86 -12.39
C ILE A 157 0.63 -2.29 -11.91
N ALA A 158 1.89 -2.73 -11.83
CA ALA A 158 2.24 -4.09 -11.40
C ALA A 158 1.71 -4.40 -9.99
N LEU A 159 1.96 -3.51 -9.03
CA LEU A 159 1.50 -3.66 -7.65
C LEU A 159 -0.01 -3.39 -7.53
N GLY A 160 -0.50 -2.34 -8.19
CA GLY A 160 -1.87 -1.86 -8.08
C GLY A 160 -2.91 -2.73 -8.77
N THR A 161 -2.54 -3.52 -9.78
CA THR A 161 -3.50 -4.38 -10.53
C THR A 161 -4.18 -5.41 -9.63
N LEU A 162 -3.44 -6.01 -8.69
CA LEU A 162 -4.00 -6.98 -7.74
C LEU A 162 -5.02 -6.30 -6.83
N GLN A 163 -4.67 -5.12 -6.31
CA GLN A 163 -5.55 -4.33 -5.45
C GLN A 163 -6.78 -3.85 -6.22
N MET A 164 -6.60 -3.37 -7.46
CA MET A 164 -7.66 -2.94 -8.36
C MET A 164 -8.69 -4.05 -8.57
N ALA A 165 -8.24 -5.26 -8.90
CA ALA A 165 -9.13 -6.38 -9.16
C ALA A 165 -9.93 -6.78 -7.91
N ALA A 166 -9.29 -6.80 -6.75
CA ALA A 166 -9.94 -7.08 -5.47
C ALA A 166 -10.98 -6.00 -5.11
N ILE A 167 -10.61 -4.72 -5.19
CA ILE A 167 -11.50 -3.58 -4.89
C ILE A 167 -12.69 -3.54 -5.87
N THR A 168 -12.44 -3.77 -7.17
CA THR A 168 -13.50 -3.77 -8.20
C THR A 168 -14.58 -4.79 -7.89
N ARG A 169 -14.19 -6.00 -7.46
CA ARG A 169 -15.12 -7.08 -7.11
C ARG A 169 -16.02 -6.69 -5.95
N ILE A 170 -15.45 -6.04 -4.94
CA ILE A 170 -16.16 -5.61 -3.74
C ILE A 170 -17.09 -4.44 -4.05
N GLU A 171 -16.58 -3.40 -4.72
CA GLU A 171 -17.37 -2.26 -5.17
C GLU A 171 -18.60 -2.73 -5.98
N ARG A 172 -18.38 -3.68 -6.91
CA ARG A 172 -19.46 -4.26 -7.69
C ARG A 172 -20.51 -4.96 -6.81
N SER A 173 -20.08 -5.78 -5.85
CA SER A 173 -21.01 -6.48 -4.94
C SER A 173 -21.79 -5.51 -4.07
N ALA A 174 -21.11 -4.53 -3.47
CA ALA A 174 -21.72 -3.50 -2.64
C ALA A 174 -22.73 -2.65 -3.43
N MET A 175 -22.37 -2.24 -4.65
CA MET A 175 -23.28 -1.52 -5.54
C MET A 175 -24.50 -2.33 -5.93
N LEU A 176 -24.36 -3.62 -6.23
CA LEU A 176 -25.49 -4.49 -6.55
C LEU A 176 -26.44 -4.68 -5.36
N GLU A 177 -25.88 -4.83 -4.15
CA GLU A 177 -26.66 -4.90 -2.93
C GLU A 177 -27.45 -3.62 -2.71
N GLN A 178 -26.80 -2.45 -2.77
CA GLN A 178 -27.48 -1.16 -2.59
C GLN A 178 -28.53 -0.88 -3.66
N LEU A 179 -28.28 -1.24 -4.91
CA LEU A 179 -29.26 -1.10 -6.00
C LEU A 179 -30.49 -1.99 -5.83
N SER A 180 -30.41 -3.08 -5.05
CA SER A 180 -31.53 -3.98 -4.77
C SER A 180 -32.40 -3.55 -3.59
N GLN A 181 -31.95 -2.57 -2.79
CA GLN A 181 -32.63 -2.10 -1.59
C GLN A 181 -33.99 -1.44 -1.89
N GLU A 182 -34.95 -1.60 -0.97
CA GLU A 182 -36.32 -1.10 -1.12
C GLU A 182 -36.38 0.42 -1.33
N TYR A 183 -35.54 1.19 -0.64
CA TYR A 183 -35.50 2.65 -0.80
C TYR A 183 -35.06 3.08 -2.21
N VAL A 184 -34.23 2.27 -2.89
CA VAL A 184 -33.82 2.51 -4.28
C VAL A 184 -34.96 2.17 -5.24
N GLN A 185 -35.66 1.05 -5.00
CA GLN A 185 -36.83 0.67 -5.80
C GLN A 185 -37.95 1.70 -5.68
N LEU A 186 -38.19 2.21 -4.46
CA LEU A 186 -39.13 3.29 -4.19
C LEU A 186 -38.74 4.57 -4.93
N ALA A 187 -37.47 4.98 -4.86
CA ALA A 187 -36.99 6.14 -5.60
C ALA A 187 -37.18 6.00 -7.11
N ARG A 188 -36.99 4.80 -7.67
CA ARG A 188 -37.26 4.49 -9.07
C ARG A 188 -38.75 4.61 -9.40
N ALA A 189 -39.64 4.13 -8.54
CA ALA A 189 -41.09 4.26 -8.70
C ALA A 189 -41.55 5.74 -8.70
N TYR A 190 -40.89 6.60 -7.92
CA TYR A 190 -41.08 8.06 -7.94
C TYR A 190 -40.46 8.77 -9.15
N GLY A 191 -39.91 8.05 -10.13
CA GLY A 191 -39.36 8.63 -11.36
C GLY A 191 -37.96 9.24 -11.21
N VAL A 192 -37.23 8.92 -10.15
CA VAL A 192 -35.85 9.39 -9.98
C VAL A 192 -34.96 8.78 -11.06
N SER A 193 -34.24 9.62 -11.81
CA SER A 193 -33.32 9.19 -12.86
C SER A 193 -32.24 8.22 -12.35
N ASP A 194 -31.88 7.21 -13.14
CA ASP A 194 -30.84 6.21 -12.82
C ASP A 194 -29.50 6.86 -12.42
N ARG A 195 -29.11 7.98 -13.05
CA ARG A 195 -27.87 8.69 -12.70
C ARG A 195 -27.88 9.24 -11.27
N LYS A 196 -29.04 9.73 -10.81
CA LYS A 196 -29.23 10.22 -9.44
C LYS A 196 -29.30 9.05 -8.45
N ILE A 197 -29.94 7.94 -8.85
CA ILE A 197 -29.93 6.69 -8.08
C ILE A 197 -28.50 6.21 -7.85
N LEU A 198 -27.71 6.04 -8.92
CA LEU A 198 -26.32 5.58 -8.84
C LEU A 198 -25.48 6.51 -7.96
N ARG A 199 -25.40 7.80 -8.28
CA ARG A 199 -24.44 8.72 -7.63
C ARG A 199 -24.82 9.06 -6.18
N LYS A 200 -26.12 9.16 -5.87
CA LYS A 200 -26.58 9.65 -4.56
C LYS A 200 -27.16 8.56 -3.67
N HIS A 201 -27.97 7.66 -4.23
CA HIS A 201 -28.72 6.68 -3.43
C HIS A 201 -27.95 5.38 -3.23
N ALA A 202 -27.23 4.88 -4.23
CA ALA A 202 -26.49 3.62 -4.13
C ALA A 202 -25.00 3.79 -3.80
N PHE A 203 -24.31 4.76 -4.41
CA PHE A 203 -22.85 4.89 -4.31
C PHE A 203 -22.37 5.16 -2.89
N ARG A 204 -22.94 6.15 -2.19
CA ARG A 204 -22.46 6.54 -0.85
C ARG A 204 -22.55 5.38 0.16
N PRO A 205 -23.70 4.67 0.30
CA PRO A 205 -23.75 3.52 1.19
C PRO A 205 -22.85 2.36 0.75
N ALA A 206 -22.62 2.19 -0.55
CA ALA A 206 -21.75 1.14 -1.08
C ALA A 206 -20.25 1.34 -0.75
N GLN A 207 -19.83 2.55 -0.38
CA GLN A 207 -18.43 2.83 -0.05
C GLN A 207 -17.99 2.27 1.31
N LEU A 208 -18.92 2.02 2.24
CA LEU A 208 -18.59 1.52 3.58
C LEU A 208 -17.74 0.23 3.53
N PRO A 209 -18.18 -0.87 2.87
CA PRO A 209 -17.37 -2.10 2.78
C PRO A 209 -16.09 -1.92 1.94
N VAL A 210 -16.09 -0.96 1.00
CA VAL A 210 -14.98 -0.73 0.07
C VAL A 210 -13.79 -0.13 0.80
N ILE A 211 -14.04 0.84 1.68
CA ILE A 211 -13.02 1.44 2.53
C ILE A 211 -12.38 0.36 3.44
N THR A 212 -13.16 -0.64 3.87
CA THR A 212 -12.65 -1.70 4.80
C THR A 212 -11.64 -2.54 4.12
N ILE A 213 -11.97 -2.90 2.90
CA ILE A 213 -11.12 -3.74 2.11
C ILE A 213 -9.92 -2.96 1.58
N VAL A 214 -10.03 -1.67 1.29
CA VAL A 214 -8.87 -0.82 0.95
C VAL A 214 -7.86 -0.81 2.10
N GLY A 215 -8.32 -0.60 3.33
CA GLY A 215 -7.43 -0.53 4.49
C GLY A 215 -6.76 -1.85 4.84
N LEU A 216 -7.53 -2.96 4.84
CA LEU A 216 -6.99 -4.31 5.02
C LEU A 216 -5.99 -4.69 3.92
N GLN A 217 -6.19 -4.17 2.71
CA GLN A 217 -5.27 -4.43 1.61
C GLN A 217 -4.01 -3.58 1.68
N LEU A 218 -4.08 -2.36 2.21
CA LEU A 218 -2.92 -1.46 2.33
C LEU A 218 -1.82 -2.11 3.16
N THR A 219 -2.21 -2.81 4.22
CA THR A 219 -1.29 -3.53 5.09
C THR A 219 -0.73 -4.79 4.43
N ALA A 220 -1.54 -5.54 3.69
CA ALA A 220 -1.10 -6.71 2.94
C ALA A 220 -0.16 -6.35 1.77
N ALA A 221 -0.24 -5.13 1.24
CA ALA A 221 0.53 -4.69 0.08
C ALA A 221 2.04 -4.57 0.35
N ILE A 222 2.47 -4.55 1.62
CA ILE A 222 3.89 -4.58 1.98
C ILE A 222 4.59 -5.79 1.33
N GLY A 223 3.95 -6.96 1.35
CA GLY A 223 4.51 -8.18 0.72
C GLY A 223 4.61 -8.07 -0.80
N GLY A 224 3.60 -7.49 -1.45
CA GLY A 224 3.62 -7.24 -2.89
C GLY A 224 4.65 -6.19 -3.29
N ALA A 225 4.87 -5.18 -2.45
CA ALA A 225 5.89 -4.15 -2.64
C ALA A 225 7.30 -4.75 -2.64
N VAL A 226 7.60 -5.71 -1.75
CA VAL A 226 8.91 -6.40 -1.73
C VAL A 226 9.25 -7.03 -3.08
N LEU A 227 8.30 -7.75 -3.67
CA LEU A 227 8.50 -8.40 -4.95
C LEU A 227 8.60 -7.38 -6.09
N THR A 228 7.75 -6.35 -6.07
CA THR A 228 7.76 -5.28 -7.08
C THR A 228 9.07 -4.51 -7.05
N GLU A 229 9.56 -4.14 -5.87
CA GLU A 229 10.84 -3.47 -5.69
C GLU A 229 12.02 -4.33 -6.16
N THR A 230 11.93 -5.65 -6.01
CA THR A 230 12.96 -6.56 -6.49
C THR A 230 12.98 -6.61 -8.02
N VAL A 231 11.81 -6.72 -8.66
CA VAL A 231 11.67 -6.81 -10.13
C VAL A 231 12.13 -5.52 -10.83
N PHE A 232 11.72 -4.37 -10.31
CA PHE A 232 12.06 -3.06 -10.89
C PHE A 232 13.36 -2.48 -10.30
N GLU A 233 14.10 -3.25 -9.51
CA GLU A 233 15.34 -2.84 -8.82
C GLU A 233 15.18 -1.55 -7.97
N ILE A 234 13.98 -1.28 -7.48
CA ILE A 234 13.67 -0.09 -6.68
C ILE A 234 14.34 -0.24 -5.33
N ASN A 235 15.03 0.82 -4.91
CA ASN A 235 15.70 0.90 -3.62
C ASN A 235 14.70 1.23 -2.51
N GLY A 236 13.78 0.31 -2.21
CA GLY A 236 12.85 0.40 -1.09
C GLY A 236 13.20 -0.51 0.10
N MET A 237 12.29 -0.52 1.09
CA MET A 237 12.36 -1.31 2.32
C MET A 237 12.29 -2.81 2.06
N GLY A 238 11.49 -3.23 1.07
CA GLY A 238 11.36 -4.63 0.69
C GLY A 238 12.67 -5.18 0.14
N ARG A 239 13.32 -4.44 -0.75
CA ARG A 239 14.66 -4.83 -1.23
C ARG A 239 15.70 -4.79 -0.09
N LEU A 240 15.59 -3.83 0.84
CA LEU A 240 16.49 -3.70 1.99
C LEU A 240 16.45 -4.94 2.90
N ILE A 241 15.25 -5.44 3.23
CA ILE A 241 15.13 -6.65 4.08
C ILE A 241 15.67 -7.90 3.36
N ILE A 242 15.40 -8.06 2.06
CA ILE A 242 15.93 -9.19 1.28
C ILE A 242 17.47 -9.16 1.25
N GLN A 243 18.05 -7.98 1.06
CA GLN A 243 19.50 -7.80 1.10
C GLN A 243 20.10 -8.08 2.48
N GLY A 244 19.37 -7.77 3.56
CA GLY A 244 19.74 -8.12 4.94
C GLY A 244 19.71 -9.63 5.16
N ILE A 245 18.66 -10.31 4.70
CA ILE A 245 18.52 -11.78 4.77
C ILE A 245 19.68 -12.46 4.03
N GLN A 246 19.98 -12.04 2.80
CA GLN A 246 21.06 -12.62 2.01
C GLN A 246 22.45 -12.39 2.63
N ALA A 247 22.64 -11.27 3.32
CA ALA A 247 23.91 -10.92 3.96
C ALA A 247 24.01 -11.38 5.44
N LEU A 248 22.98 -12.08 5.95
CA LEU A 248 22.88 -12.46 7.37
C LEU A 248 23.04 -11.27 8.32
N ASP A 249 22.55 -10.09 7.90
CA ASP A 249 22.61 -8.86 8.67
C ASP A 249 21.43 -8.77 9.64
N TYR A 250 21.55 -9.48 10.76
CA TYR A 250 20.49 -9.61 11.75
C TYR A 250 19.97 -8.25 12.29
N PRO A 251 20.81 -7.26 12.65
CA PRO A 251 20.33 -5.94 13.06
C PRO A 251 19.43 -5.28 12.02
N LEU A 252 19.81 -5.37 10.73
CA LEU A 252 19.02 -4.80 9.63
C LEU A 252 17.68 -5.52 9.44
N ILE A 253 17.66 -6.85 9.52
CA ILE A 253 16.43 -7.66 9.39
C ILE A 253 15.45 -7.32 10.52
N MET A 254 15.93 -7.24 11.76
CA MET A 254 15.06 -6.91 12.90
C MET A 254 14.56 -5.47 12.86
N GLY A 255 15.44 -4.50 12.57
CA GLY A 255 15.03 -3.11 12.44
C GLY A 255 13.97 -2.89 11.35
N THR A 256 14.15 -3.51 10.18
CA THR A 256 13.16 -3.43 9.09
C THR A 256 11.85 -4.13 9.44
N THR A 257 11.89 -5.27 10.14
CA THR A 257 10.70 -6.00 10.59
C THR A 257 9.86 -5.18 11.58
N ILE A 258 10.50 -4.51 12.55
CA ILE A 258 9.82 -3.62 13.50
C ILE A 258 9.14 -2.47 12.76
N VAL A 259 9.83 -1.87 11.79
CA VAL A 259 9.28 -0.76 11.02
C VAL A 259 8.11 -1.22 10.13
N PHE A 260 8.16 -2.41 9.54
CA PHE A 260 6.99 -2.97 8.85
C PHE A 260 5.81 -3.17 9.80
N GLY A 261 6.05 -3.66 11.02
CA GLY A 261 5.02 -3.78 12.05
C GLY A 261 4.42 -2.43 12.44
N LEU A 262 5.25 -1.40 12.60
CA LEU A 262 4.81 -0.04 12.89
C LEU A 262 3.98 0.56 11.74
N VAL A 263 4.46 0.43 10.51
CA VAL A 263 3.73 0.88 9.30
C VAL A 263 2.40 0.13 9.16
N PHE A 264 2.38 -1.17 9.46
CA PHE A 264 1.16 -1.97 9.50
C PHE A 264 0.14 -1.39 10.50
N VAL A 265 0.56 -1.18 11.75
CA VAL A 265 -0.32 -0.63 12.81
C VAL A 265 -0.82 0.76 12.44
N ILE A 266 0.06 1.65 11.95
CA ILE A 266 -0.31 2.99 11.48
C ILE A 266 -1.33 2.88 10.34
N GLY A 267 -1.13 1.96 9.39
CA GLY A 267 -2.06 1.72 8.28
C GLY A 267 -3.45 1.27 8.74
N VAL A 268 -3.53 0.40 9.75
CA VAL A 268 -4.79 0.01 10.38
C VAL A 268 -5.46 1.21 11.05
N ILE A 269 -4.73 1.99 11.85
CA ILE A 269 -5.27 3.18 12.52
C ILE A 269 -5.82 4.20 11.49
N ILE A 270 -5.10 4.44 10.39
CA ILE A 270 -5.56 5.33 9.32
C ILE A 270 -6.87 4.80 8.70
N THR A 271 -6.99 3.48 8.54
CA THR A 271 -8.20 2.84 8.03
C THR A 271 -9.37 3.05 8.98
N ASP A 272 -9.15 2.84 10.28
CA ASP A 272 -10.19 2.99 11.31
C ASP A 272 -10.68 4.43 11.40
N ILE A 273 -9.77 5.41 11.33
CA ILE A 273 -10.12 6.83 11.27
C ILE A 273 -10.90 7.15 9.99
N SER A 274 -10.55 6.52 8.86
CA SER A 274 -11.25 6.71 7.60
C SER A 274 -12.71 6.24 7.66
N TYR A 275 -13.05 5.23 8.46
CA TYR A 275 -14.46 4.87 8.74
C TYR A 275 -15.20 6.01 9.40
N ALA A 276 -14.64 6.54 10.48
CA ALA A 276 -15.29 7.57 11.29
C ALA A 276 -15.61 8.83 10.47
N TYR A 277 -14.78 9.13 9.46
CA TYR A 277 -15.02 10.27 8.57
C TYR A 277 -16.13 10.02 7.54
N VAL A 278 -16.25 8.78 7.03
CA VAL A 278 -17.23 8.45 5.98
C VAL A 278 -18.61 8.12 6.55
N ASP A 279 -18.69 7.56 7.75
CA ASP A 279 -19.96 7.29 8.43
C ASP A 279 -20.16 8.15 9.70
N PRO A 280 -20.80 9.34 9.58
CA PRO A 280 -21.14 10.17 10.72
C PRO A 280 -22.26 9.57 11.61
N ARG A 281 -22.75 8.35 11.33
CA ARG A 281 -23.65 7.61 12.23
C ARG A 281 -22.91 6.80 13.29
N VAL A 282 -21.59 6.69 13.20
CA VAL A 282 -20.72 6.20 14.28
C VAL A 282 -20.58 7.31 15.33
N SER A 283 -21.71 7.70 15.92
CA SER A 283 -21.70 8.35 17.22
C SER A 283 -21.39 7.26 18.23
N TYR A 284 -20.28 7.40 18.97
CA TYR A 284 -20.07 6.64 20.20
C TYR A 284 -21.22 6.95 21.15
N GLY A 285 -22.27 6.14 21.13
CA GLY A 285 -23.50 6.43 21.83
C GLY A 285 -24.46 5.26 21.73
N GLU A 286 -24.22 4.25 22.55
CA GLU A 286 -25.23 3.77 23.50
C GLU A 286 -24.48 2.96 24.57
N GLN A 287 -24.27 3.61 25.72
CA GLN A 287 -24.08 2.89 26.96
C GLN A 287 -25.33 2.03 27.13
N GLU A 288 -25.18 0.71 27.00
CA GLU A 288 -26.17 -0.25 27.48
C GLU A 288 -26.38 0.02 28.97
N THR A 289 -27.56 0.55 29.31
CA THR A 289 -28.11 0.59 30.67
C THR A 289 -28.59 -0.78 31.09
#